data_AF-A0A1G2S8Z7-F1
#
_entry.id   AF-A0A1G2S8Z7-F1
#
_cell.length_a   1.000
_cell.length_b   1.000
_cell.length_c   1.000
_cell.angle_alpha   90.00
_cell.angle_beta   90.00
_cell.angle_gamma   90.00
#
_symmetry.space_group_name_H-M   'P 1'
#
loop_
_entity.id
_entity.type
_entity.pdbx_description
1 polymer ?
#
loop_
_entity_poly.entity_id
_entity_poly.type
_entity_poly.pdbx_seq_one_letter_code
_entity_poly.pdbx_strand_id
1 'polypeptide(L)'
;MNNFQSTVKTRVKYNRGAALTISVLFFLIISIAIVLGSASPVVRDLKNAQSLIKSKSSYYTSEAGTEDAFYRIKKGKQLSNPEILSLNSGTVSVSNANVSAGEKEIIASGDVSTNDRKVKLTIFTGMGADFAYGAQVGDGGLVMANNSVVKGTGGAVGNVFSNGPIVGLGTATITGNATVATSVTEDVQARSTVCDTDQLVGKTSPQIDYAQSFVPSDTLPLSRVSLYVKKVGLPSSPSVEIVEDNSGSPSSTAIASATLLSGNVTTSYGWIDVSFSTPANLVAGNTYWIVLDTGTNSSNYFIWCSDSNNGLGNGVAKYKSSWSTGGSWTQITGDLGFKTYLGAGMGSINQLVVNGTAKANTIVNSTIIGTAYCQTGSGNNKVCNTSQADPSPMNMPISEANIEQWRTDAATGGTIVGNCGDSGVAICTITGATLSLGPKKITGDLIVSNNRTLNLTGVLYVVGNVDISNNGTVKCDASFGADSCVIVADGWINVGNNGFFKGSGVAGSYILGLSAIEGCNGGSQTAECGPWNSGINLGNNLGGAVFYTSKSMVNLSNNAEIKAVIGYKLNLENNAEIEYEEGVTDANFSSGPGGGWNVKSWKEIQ
;
A
#
# COMPACT_ATOMS: atom_id res chain seq x y z
N MET A 1 -88.56 -49.94 -81.98
CA MET A 1 -88.46 -51.41 -82.09
C MET A 1 -86.99 -51.80 -82.23
N ASN A 2 -86.60 -52.81 -81.47
CA ASN A 2 -85.33 -53.58 -81.46
C ASN A 2 -84.08 -53.00 -80.77
N ASN A 3 -83.93 -53.47 -79.53
CA ASN A 3 -82.73 -53.78 -78.76
C ASN A 3 -81.50 -54.20 -79.59
N PHE A 4 -80.31 -53.76 -79.16
CA PHE A 4 -79.20 -54.66 -78.84
C PHE A 4 -78.24 -53.98 -77.85
N GLN A 5 -78.23 -54.46 -76.61
CA GLN A 5 -77.23 -54.17 -75.58
C GLN A 5 -76.09 -55.19 -75.71
N SER A 6 -74.82 -54.74 -75.62
CA SER A 6 -73.74 -55.48 -74.94
C SER A 6 -72.43 -54.68 -74.91
N THR A 7 -72.29 -53.88 -73.86
CA THR A 7 -71.14 -53.82 -72.95
C THR A 7 -69.73 -53.59 -73.51
N VAL A 8 -69.31 -52.31 -73.54
CA VAL A 8 -67.89 -51.93 -73.50
C VAL A 8 -67.40 -52.04 -72.05
N LYS A 9 -66.61 -53.06 -71.72
CA LYS A 9 -65.86 -53.12 -70.45
C LYS A 9 -64.67 -52.17 -70.52
N THR A 10 -64.82 -50.94 -70.04
CA THR A 10 -63.70 -50.05 -69.73
C THR A 10 -62.94 -50.61 -68.52
N ARG A 11 -61.78 -51.24 -68.76
CA ARG A 11 -60.86 -51.59 -67.66
C ARG A 11 -60.28 -50.31 -67.08
N VAL A 12 -60.88 -49.82 -66.00
CA VAL A 12 -60.28 -48.79 -65.13
C VAL A 12 -59.10 -49.44 -64.41
N LYS A 13 -57.86 -49.15 -64.85
CA LYS A 13 -56.64 -49.50 -64.11
C LYS A 13 -56.57 -48.63 -62.86
N TYR A 14 -56.95 -49.20 -61.71
CA TYR A 14 -56.74 -48.58 -60.42
C TYR A 14 -55.24 -48.61 -60.07
N ASN A 15 -54.52 -47.52 -60.30
CA ASN A 15 -53.16 -47.26 -59.81
C ASN A 15 -53.14 -47.04 -58.27
N ARG A 16 -53.86 -47.86 -57.50
CA ARG A 16 -54.02 -47.69 -56.05
C ARG A 16 -52.71 -47.89 -55.27
N GLY A 17 -51.75 -48.64 -55.81
CA GLY A 17 -50.39 -48.74 -55.26
C GLY A 17 -49.53 -47.51 -55.53
N ALA A 18 -49.60 -46.95 -56.75
CA ALA A 18 -48.75 -45.84 -57.18
C ALA A 18 -49.05 -44.54 -56.38
N ALA A 19 -50.32 -44.26 -56.09
CA ALA A 19 -50.70 -43.09 -55.29
C ALA A 19 -50.15 -43.17 -53.86
N LEU A 20 -50.21 -44.35 -53.24
CA LEU A 20 -49.73 -44.56 -51.87
C LEU A 20 -48.19 -44.47 -51.80
N THR A 21 -47.48 -45.01 -52.79
CA THR A 21 -46.01 -44.86 -52.90
C THR A 21 -45.59 -43.41 -53.17
N ILE A 22 -46.34 -42.66 -53.99
CA ILE A 22 -46.05 -41.25 -54.25
C ILE A 22 -46.27 -40.41 -53.00
N SER A 23 -47.36 -40.64 -52.24
CA SER A 23 -47.60 -39.95 -50.96
C SER A 23 -46.50 -40.26 -49.94
N VAL A 24 -46.09 -41.53 -49.79
CA VAL A 24 -45.01 -41.91 -48.88
C VAL A 24 -43.68 -41.28 -49.31
N LEU A 25 -43.35 -41.29 -50.60
CA LEU A 25 -42.14 -40.66 -51.12
C LEU A 25 -42.17 -39.13 -50.92
N PHE A 26 -43.32 -38.50 -51.10
CA PHE A 26 -43.51 -37.08 -50.88
C PHE A 26 -43.34 -36.71 -49.40
N PHE A 27 -43.94 -37.48 -48.48
CA PHE A 27 -43.73 -37.30 -47.05
C PHE A 27 -42.27 -37.57 -46.63
N LEU A 28 -41.61 -38.56 -47.23
CA LEU A 28 -40.19 -38.83 -47.00
C LEU A 28 -39.33 -37.64 -47.43
N ILE A 29 -39.54 -37.10 -48.64
CA ILE A 29 -38.79 -35.95 -49.15
C ILE A 29 -39.03 -34.71 -48.28
N ILE A 30 -40.29 -34.44 -47.89
CA ILE A 30 -40.61 -33.33 -46.99
C ILE A 30 -39.94 -33.53 -45.63
N SER A 31 -39.97 -34.74 -45.07
CA SER A 31 -39.33 -35.03 -43.78
C SER A 31 -37.81 -34.82 -43.82
N ILE A 32 -37.14 -35.26 -44.88
CA ILE A 32 -35.70 -35.04 -45.09
C ILE A 32 -35.41 -33.55 -45.27
N ALA A 33 -36.24 -32.82 -46.03
CA ALA A 33 -36.08 -31.38 -46.23
C ALA A 33 -36.24 -30.61 -44.90
N ILE A 34 -37.17 -30.99 -44.04
CA ILE A 34 -37.34 -30.39 -42.70
C ILE A 34 -36.13 -30.70 -41.80
N VAL A 35 -35.66 -31.95 -41.79
CA VAL A 35 -34.48 -32.35 -40.99
C VAL A 35 -33.23 -31.60 -41.45
N LEU A 36 -32.94 -31.56 -42.76
CA LEU A 36 -31.79 -30.83 -43.30
C LEU A 36 -31.93 -29.31 -43.11
N GLY A 37 -33.14 -28.77 -43.26
CA GLY A 37 -33.44 -27.36 -43.01
C GLY A 37 -33.25 -26.95 -41.55
N SER A 38 -33.52 -27.86 -40.59
CA SER A 38 -33.33 -27.61 -39.15
C SER A 38 -31.91 -27.88 -38.64
N ALA A 39 -31.16 -28.79 -39.28
CA ALA A 39 -29.80 -29.13 -38.87
C ALA A 39 -28.80 -27.98 -39.05
N SER A 40 -28.91 -27.20 -40.14
CA SER A 40 -27.94 -26.12 -40.42
C SER A 40 -27.98 -24.97 -39.39
N PRO A 41 -29.16 -24.45 -38.97
CA PRO A 41 -29.24 -23.48 -37.88
C PRO A 41 -28.66 -24.03 -36.56
N VAL A 42 -28.97 -25.28 -36.20
CA VAL A 42 -28.47 -25.89 -34.95
C VAL A 42 -26.94 -26.02 -34.95
N VAL A 43 -26.34 -26.46 -36.05
CA VAL A 43 -24.88 -26.53 -36.18
C VAL A 43 -24.24 -25.14 -36.12
N ARG A 44 -24.88 -24.13 -36.73
CA ARG A 44 -24.41 -22.74 -36.67
C ARG A 44 -24.49 -22.19 -35.25
N ASP A 45 -25.60 -22.44 -34.55
CA ASP A 45 -25.78 -22.00 -33.15
C ASP A 45 -24.80 -22.69 -32.22
N LEU A 46 -24.52 -23.99 -32.44
CA LEU A 46 -23.48 -24.70 -31.71
C LEU A 46 -22.09 -24.10 -31.95
N LYS A 47 -21.73 -23.78 -33.21
CA LYS A 47 -20.46 -23.12 -33.54
C LYS A 47 -20.37 -21.73 -32.90
N ASN A 48 -21.45 -20.96 -32.92
CA ASN A 48 -21.50 -19.64 -32.28
C ASN A 48 -21.35 -19.75 -30.77
N ALA A 49 -22.04 -20.70 -30.13
CA ALA A 49 -21.91 -20.96 -28.70
C ALA A 49 -20.48 -21.39 -28.33
N GLN A 50 -19.87 -22.28 -29.12
CA GLN A 50 -18.48 -22.69 -28.93
C GLN A 50 -17.50 -21.53 -29.13
N SER A 51 -17.70 -20.68 -30.15
CA SER A 51 -16.87 -19.49 -30.37
C SER A 51 -17.01 -18.50 -29.23
N LEU A 52 -18.22 -18.30 -28.70
CA LEU A 52 -18.47 -17.44 -27.54
C LEU A 52 -17.78 -17.98 -26.28
N ILE A 53 -17.85 -19.29 -26.01
CA ILE A 53 -17.14 -19.91 -24.88
C ILE A 53 -15.63 -19.73 -25.03
N LYS A 54 -15.08 -19.96 -26.22
CA LYS A 54 -13.64 -19.76 -26.49
C LYS A 54 -13.23 -18.30 -26.34
N SER A 55 -14.01 -17.35 -26.87
CA SER A 55 -13.78 -15.92 -26.72
C SER A 55 -13.80 -15.48 -25.24
N LYS A 56 -14.75 -15.97 -24.44
CA LYS A 56 -14.74 -15.74 -22.99
C LYS A 56 -13.50 -16.33 -22.32
N SER A 57 -13.09 -17.52 -22.73
CA SER A 57 -11.87 -18.14 -22.22
C SER A 57 -10.61 -17.34 -22.58
N SER A 58 -10.54 -16.75 -23.78
CA SER A 58 -9.46 -15.83 -24.16
C SER A 58 -9.46 -14.59 -23.29
N TYR A 59 -10.63 -13.98 -23.06
CA TYR A 59 -10.76 -12.80 -22.19
C TYR A 59 -10.30 -13.06 -20.76
N TYR A 60 -10.73 -14.16 -20.12
CA TYR A 60 -10.28 -14.51 -18.77
C TYR A 60 -8.77 -14.82 -18.70
N THR A 61 -8.21 -15.39 -19.78
CA THR A 61 -6.76 -15.62 -19.91
C THR A 61 -6.00 -14.28 -19.98
N SER A 62 -6.53 -13.29 -20.70
CA SER A 62 -5.99 -11.92 -20.74
C SER A 62 -6.07 -11.23 -19.38
N GLU A 63 -7.23 -11.29 -18.70
CA GLU A 63 -7.41 -10.75 -17.35
C GLU A 63 -6.38 -11.30 -16.38
N ALA A 64 -6.23 -12.62 -16.33
CA ALA A 64 -5.28 -13.29 -15.45
C ALA A 64 -3.82 -12.83 -15.71
N GLY A 65 -3.43 -12.66 -16.98
CA GLY A 65 -2.11 -12.12 -17.31
C GLY A 65 -1.92 -10.66 -16.89
N THR A 66 -2.98 -9.86 -16.98
CA THR A 66 -2.95 -8.44 -16.57
C THR A 66 -2.83 -8.31 -15.06
N GLU A 67 -3.59 -9.10 -14.30
CA GLU A 67 -3.57 -9.14 -12.84
C GLU A 67 -2.22 -9.65 -12.28
N ASP A 68 -1.66 -10.73 -12.85
CA ASP A 68 -0.33 -11.22 -12.47
C ASP A 68 0.76 -10.17 -12.73
N ALA A 69 0.74 -9.53 -13.91
CA ALA A 69 1.68 -8.47 -14.23
C ALA A 69 1.53 -7.26 -13.30
N PHE A 70 0.29 -6.85 -12.99
CA PHE A 70 0.04 -5.76 -12.05
C PHE A 70 0.56 -6.10 -10.64
N TYR A 71 0.26 -7.29 -10.14
CA TYR A 71 0.75 -7.76 -8.85
C TYR A 71 2.29 -7.77 -8.78
N ARG A 72 2.95 -8.31 -9.81
CA ARG A 72 4.42 -8.34 -9.89
C ARG A 72 5.00 -6.93 -9.92
N ILE A 73 4.43 -6.04 -10.72
CA ILE A 73 4.85 -4.63 -10.77
C ILE A 73 4.64 -3.93 -9.41
N LYS A 74 3.49 -4.14 -8.75
CA LYS A 74 3.19 -3.60 -7.42
C LYS A 74 4.14 -4.14 -6.33
N LYS A 75 4.62 -5.38 -6.46
CA LYS A 75 5.57 -6.01 -5.53
C LYS A 75 7.05 -5.91 -5.95
N GLY A 76 7.36 -5.13 -6.98
CA GLY A 76 8.74 -4.96 -7.45
C GLY A 76 9.38 -6.25 -8.01
N LYS A 77 8.57 -7.24 -8.38
CA LYS A 77 9.05 -8.50 -8.98
C LYS A 77 9.44 -8.26 -10.44
N GLN A 78 10.45 -8.99 -10.92
CA GLN A 78 10.83 -8.97 -12.34
C GLN A 78 9.69 -9.51 -13.21
N LEU A 79 9.47 -8.84 -14.35
CA LEU A 79 8.51 -9.22 -15.38
C LEU A 79 9.23 -9.17 -16.72
N SER A 80 9.20 -10.27 -17.48
CA SER A 80 9.76 -10.29 -18.84
C SER A 80 8.91 -9.42 -19.75
N ASN A 81 9.48 -8.94 -20.87
CA ASN A 81 8.74 -8.13 -21.82
C ASN A 81 8.96 -8.63 -23.26
N PRO A 82 8.01 -9.37 -23.86
CA PRO A 82 6.77 -9.86 -23.25
C PRO A 82 6.99 -11.04 -22.30
N GLU A 83 6.16 -11.14 -21.27
CA GLU A 83 5.99 -12.35 -20.44
C GLU A 83 4.96 -13.26 -21.12
N ILE A 84 5.23 -14.55 -21.23
CA ILE A 84 4.30 -15.52 -21.80
C ILE A 84 3.89 -16.51 -20.71
N LEU A 85 2.58 -16.58 -20.43
CA LEU A 85 2.01 -17.53 -19.48
C LEU A 85 1.06 -18.48 -20.21
N SER A 86 1.05 -19.75 -19.81
CA SER A 86 0.08 -20.73 -20.28
C SER A 86 -0.91 -21.03 -19.16
N LEU A 87 -2.19 -20.82 -19.41
CA LEU A 87 -3.28 -21.03 -18.47
C LEU A 87 -4.31 -21.97 -19.12
N ASN A 88 -4.42 -23.18 -18.61
CA ASN A 88 -5.24 -24.25 -19.20
C ASN A 88 -4.90 -24.48 -20.70
N SER A 89 -5.86 -24.26 -21.59
CA SER A 89 -5.73 -24.40 -23.06
C SER A 89 -5.44 -23.08 -23.77
N GLY A 90 -5.12 -22.02 -23.03
CA GLY A 90 -4.83 -20.68 -23.55
C GLY A 90 -3.41 -20.23 -23.25
N THR A 91 -2.90 -19.33 -24.07
CA THR A 91 -1.64 -18.63 -23.85
C THR A 91 -1.91 -17.14 -23.73
N VAL A 92 -1.30 -16.46 -22.77
CA VAL A 92 -1.32 -15.00 -22.68
C VAL A 92 0.07 -14.45 -22.91
N SER A 93 0.16 -13.45 -23.79
CA SER A 93 1.36 -12.62 -23.95
C SER A 93 1.11 -11.27 -23.28
N VAL A 94 1.89 -10.96 -22.25
CA VAL A 94 1.78 -9.74 -21.47
C VAL A 94 2.98 -8.86 -21.76
N SER A 95 2.72 -7.64 -22.23
CA SER A 95 3.74 -6.62 -22.43
C SER A 95 3.52 -5.46 -21.47
N ASN A 96 4.61 -4.80 -21.07
CA ASN A 96 4.53 -3.57 -20.32
C ASN A 96 5.40 -2.48 -20.95
N ALA A 97 4.94 -1.23 -20.93
CA ALA A 97 5.65 -0.09 -21.46
C ALA A 97 5.46 1.15 -20.58
N ASN A 98 6.49 1.98 -20.45
CA ASN A 98 6.38 3.28 -19.80
C ASN A 98 5.68 4.26 -20.75
N VAL A 99 4.60 4.89 -20.30
CA VAL A 99 3.90 5.99 -21.01
C VAL A 99 4.47 7.33 -20.59
N SER A 100 4.85 7.47 -19.32
CA SER A 100 5.53 8.65 -18.77
C SER A 100 6.44 8.24 -17.60
N ALA A 101 7.10 9.22 -16.98
CA ALA A 101 7.94 9.02 -15.79
C ALA A 101 7.18 8.31 -14.64
N GLY A 102 5.85 8.41 -14.58
CA GLY A 102 5.04 7.79 -13.54
C GLY A 102 3.85 7.01 -14.07
N GLU A 103 3.87 6.53 -15.31
CA GLU A 103 2.73 5.82 -15.90
C GLU A 103 3.23 4.67 -16.76
N LYS A 104 2.61 3.49 -16.60
CA LYS A 104 2.86 2.30 -17.39
C LYS A 104 1.57 1.79 -18.00
N GLU A 105 1.69 1.17 -19.15
CA GLU A 105 0.65 0.36 -19.76
C GLU A 105 1.05 -1.10 -19.69
N ILE A 106 0.12 -1.94 -19.23
CA ILE A 106 0.17 -3.39 -19.29
C ILE A 106 -0.85 -3.81 -20.34
N ILE A 107 -0.42 -4.55 -21.35
CA ILE A 107 -1.28 -5.10 -22.40
C ILE A 107 -1.15 -6.61 -22.36
N ALA A 108 -2.24 -7.31 -22.06
CA ALA A 108 -2.32 -8.76 -22.07
C ALA A 108 -3.17 -9.23 -23.26
N SER A 109 -2.57 -10.04 -24.12
CA SER A 109 -3.22 -10.68 -25.27
C SER A 109 -3.37 -12.16 -24.98
N GLY A 110 -4.60 -12.58 -24.67
CA GLY A 110 -4.97 -13.95 -24.38
C GLY A 110 -5.49 -14.64 -25.64
N ASP A 111 -4.88 -15.76 -25.98
CA ASP A 111 -5.18 -16.56 -27.15
C ASP A 111 -5.67 -17.95 -26.73
N VAL A 112 -6.88 -18.31 -27.15
CA VAL A 112 -7.44 -19.66 -26.98
C VAL A 112 -7.91 -20.15 -28.35
N SER A 113 -7.16 -21.11 -28.90
CA SER A 113 -7.38 -21.63 -30.25
C SER A 113 -7.25 -20.52 -31.31
N THR A 114 -8.34 -20.10 -31.94
CA THR A 114 -8.36 -19.03 -32.96
C THR A 114 -9.01 -17.73 -32.48
N ASN A 115 -9.32 -17.62 -31.18
CA ASN A 115 -9.93 -16.42 -30.61
C ASN A 115 -8.88 -15.69 -29.77
N ASP A 116 -8.66 -14.42 -30.07
CA ASP A 116 -7.81 -13.51 -29.31
C ASP A 116 -8.66 -12.45 -28.61
N ARG A 117 -8.27 -12.08 -27.39
CA ARG A 117 -8.85 -10.94 -26.66
C ARG A 117 -7.75 -10.15 -26.00
N LYS A 118 -7.84 -8.82 -26.02
CA LYS A 118 -6.81 -7.95 -25.45
C LYS A 118 -7.37 -7.05 -24.37
N VAL A 119 -6.72 -7.10 -23.22
CA VAL A 119 -6.99 -6.24 -22.09
C VAL A 119 -5.83 -5.27 -21.94
N LYS A 120 -6.17 -4.01 -21.65
CA LYS A 120 -5.21 -2.96 -21.33
C LYS A 120 -5.50 -2.43 -19.92
N LEU A 121 -4.46 -2.45 -19.10
CA LEU A 121 -4.43 -1.80 -17.81
C LEU A 121 -3.39 -0.68 -17.87
N THR A 122 -3.84 0.55 -17.66
CA THR A 122 -2.94 1.69 -17.44
C THR A 122 -2.78 1.86 -15.94
N ILE A 123 -1.54 1.83 -15.47
CA ILE A 123 -1.17 2.03 -14.08
C ILE A 123 -0.29 3.26 -13.97
N PHE A 124 -0.31 3.92 -12.83
CA PHE A 124 0.53 5.07 -12.58
C PHE A 124 1.15 5.00 -11.19
N THR A 125 2.34 5.57 -11.04
CA THR A 125 2.94 5.84 -9.75
C THR A 125 2.20 7.02 -9.15
N GLY A 126 1.11 6.73 -8.46
CA GLY A 126 0.54 7.62 -7.46
C GLY A 126 1.23 7.37 -6.13
N MET A 127 1.06 8.28 -5.18
CA MET A 127 1.34 7.93 -3.79
C MET A 127 0.18 7.09 -3.28
N GLY A 128 0.29 5.77 -3.39
CA GLY A 128 -0.49 4.87 -2.56
C GLY A 128 0.26 4.70 -1.25
N ALA A 129 -0.05 5.50 -0.24
CA ALA A 129 0.19 5.06 1.13
C ALA A 129 -0.91 4.03 1.42
N ASP A 130 -0.55 2.75 1.51
CA ASP A 130 -1.50 1.69 1.78
C ASP A 130 -1.93 1.77 3.25
N PHE A 131 -3.06 2.44 3.49
CA PHE A 131 -3.67 2.52 4.81
C PHE A 131 -4.57 1.31 5.04
N ALA A 132 -3.96 0.12 5.12
CA ALA A 132 -4.66 -1.16 5.25
C ALA A 132 -5.32 -1.42 6.62
N TYR A 133 -5.16 -0.50 7.57
CA TYR A 133 -5.59 -0.66 8.96
C TYR A 133 -6.40 0.55 9.42
N GLY A 134 -7.39 0.32 10.28
CA GLY A 134 -8.07 1.39 11.00
C GLY A 134 -7.09 2.18 11.87
N ALA A 135 -6.13 1.48 12.47
CA ALA A 135 -4.95 2.09 13.06
C ALA A 135 -3.68 1.30 12.74
N GLN A 136 -2.67 2.01 12.23
CA GLN A 136 -1.29 1.50 12.15
C GLN A 136 -0.42 2.30 13.11
N VAL A 137 0.18 1.62 14.08
CA VAL A 137 0.86 2.28 15.21
C VAL A 137 2.31 1.85 15.28
N GLY A 138 3.20 2.81 15.51
CA GLY A 138 4.64 2.58 15.63
C GLY A 138 5.04 1.95 16.94
N ASP A 139 6.33 2.06 17.22
CA ASP A 139 7.01 1.42 18.35
C ASP A 139 6.49 1.96 19.70
N GLY A 140 5.84 3.13 19.72
CA GLY A 140 5.23 3.73 20.90
C GLY A 140 3.93 3.06 21.38
N GLY A 141 3.33 2.19 20.55
CA GLY A 141 2.18 1.37 20.93
C GLY A 141 0.84 2.11 20.98
N LEU A 142 -0.21 1.34 21.25
CA LEU A 142 -1.60 1.79 21.31
C LEU A 142 -2.13 1.67 22.74
N VAL A 143 -2.67 2.77 23.27
CA VAL A 143 -3.42 2.79 24.52
C VAL A 143 -4.89 3.08 24.21
N MET A 144 -5.79 2.25 24.74
CA MET A 144 -7.23 2.35 24.53
C MET A 144 -7.94 2.45 25.88
N ALA A 145 -8.57 3.58 26.18
CA ALA A 145 -9.34 3.77 27.41
C ALA A 145 -10.73 3.11 27.34
N ASN A 146 -11.54 3.25 28.40
CA ASN A 146 -12.81 2.54 28.53
C ASN A 146 -13.77 2.89 27.39
N ASN A 147 -14.49 1.89 26.89
CA ASN A 147 -15.45 2.00 25.80
C ASN A 147 -14.89 2.58 24.48
N SER A 148 -13.57 2.70 24.32
CA SER A 148 -13.00 3.09 23.03
C SER A 148 -13.09 1.93 22.04
N VAL A 149 -13.31 2.26 20.76
CA VAL A 149 -13.58 1.25 19.72
C VAL A 149 -12.81 1.55 18.44
N VAL A 150 -12.16 0.53 17.87
CA VAL A 150 -11.72 0.54 16.47
C VAL A 150 -12.62 -0.40 15.67
N LYS A 151 -13.38 0.17 14.75
CA LYS A 151 -14.34 -0.55 13.91
C LYS A 151 -14.19 -0.25 12.43
N GLY A 152 -14.69 -1.16 11.61
CA GLY A 152 -14.81 -0.97 10.17
C GLY A 152 -16.27 -0.74 9.78
N THR A 153 -16.47 -0.07 8.64
CA THR A 153 -17.78 0.12 7.99
C THR A 153 -17.73 -0.26 6.52
N GLY A 154 -18.92 -0.36 5.91
CA GLY A 154 -19.02 -0.62 4.47
C GLY A 154 -18.52 -2.01 4.03
N GLY A 155 -18.33 -2.95 4.96
CA GLY A 155 -17.75 -4.26 4.70
C GLY A 155 -16.26 -4.36 5.07
N ALA A 156 -15.60 -3.23 5.36
CA ALA A 156 -14.26 -3.23 5.92
C ALA A 156 -14.25 -3.72 7.37
N VAL A 157 -13.09 -4.22 7.79
CA VAL A 157 -12.84 -4.67 9.15
C VAL A 157 -11.87 -3.68 9.80
N GLY A 158 -12.19 -3.18 10.99
CA GLY A 158 -11.35 -2.25 11.76
C GLY A 158 -10.13 -2.94 12.35
N ASN A 159 -9.20 -3.37 11.49
CA ASN A 159 -7.96 -4.03 11.89
C ASN A 159 -6.99 -3.02 12.51
N VAL A 160 -6.17 -3.50 13.45
CA VAL A 160 -5.09 -2.74 14.05
C VAL A 160 -3.79 -3.51 13.92
N PHE A 161 -2.74 -2.80 13.50
CA PHE A 161 -1.37 -3.26 13.53
C PHE A 161 -0.53 -2.32 14.39
N SER A 162 0.27 -2.85 15.31
CA SER A 162 1.18 -2.05 16.12
C SER A 162 2.58 -2.67 16.21
N ASN A 163 3.62 -1.85 16.04
CA ASN A 163 5.00 -2.24 16.37
C ASN A 163 5.27 -2.21 17.88
N GLY A 164 4.41 -1.53 18.65
CA GLY A 164 4.46 -1.42 20.09
C GLY A 164 3.31 -2.16 20.77
N PRO A 165 3.29 -2.22 22.11
CA PRO A 165 2.24 -2.91 22.85
C PRO A 165 0.85 -2.28 22.62
N ILE A 166 -0.19 -3.10 22.66
CA ILE A 166 -1.59 -2.64 22.73
C ILE A 166 -2.10 -2.87 24.16
N VAL A 167 -2.49 -1.79 24.83
CA VAL A 167 -3.05 -1.82 26.18
C VAL A 167 -4.46 -1.26 26.16
N GLY A 168 -5.44 -2.11 26.43
CA GLY A 168 -6.79 -1.68 26.74
C GLY A 168 -6.96 -1.40 28.24
N LEU A 169 -7.81 -0.44 28.58
CA LEU A 169 -8.28 -0.19 29.94
C LEU A 169 -9.79 -0.44 29.94
N GLY A 170 -10.21 -1.58 30.48
CA GLY A 170 -11.63 -1.94 30.64
C GLY A 170 -12.28 -2.55 29.39
N THR A 171 -13.29 -1.87 28.85
CA THR A 171 -14.19 -2.35 27.76
C THR A 171 -13.71 -1.99 26.34
N ALA A 172 -12.44 -1.59 26.19
CA ALA A 172 -11.84 -1.26 24.90
C ALA A 172 -11.98 -2.41 23.90
N THR A 173 -12.42 -2.09 22.67
CA THR A 173 -12.78 -3.11 21.67
C THR A 173 -12.15 -2.83 20.30
N ILE A 174 -11.51 -3.85 19.73
CA ILE A 174 -11.13 -3.89 18.31
C ILE A 174 -12.07 -4.90 17.63
N THR A 175 -12.89 -4.41 16.70
CA THR A 175 -13.84 -5.30 16.00
C THR A 175 -13.16 -6.18 14.95
N GLY A 176 -11.96 -5.81 14.52
CA GLY A 176 -11.13 -6.56 13.60
C GLY A 176 -10.06 -7.41 14.27
N ASN A 177 -9.02 -7.69 13.50
CA ASN A 177 -7.80 -8.32 13.99
C ASN A 177 -6.93 -7.30 14.72
N ALA A 178 -6.24 -7.76 15.76
CA ALA A 178 -5.22 -7.00 16.47
C ALA A 178 -3.89 -7.72 16.34
N THR A 179 -2.92 -7.11 15.66
CA THR A 179 -1.57 -7.67 15.47
C THR A 179 -0.53 -6.78 16.11
N VAL A 180 0.30 -7.35 16.98
CA VAL A 180 1.41 -6.67 17.63
C VAL A 180 2.72 -7.34 17.25
N ALA A 181 3.62 -6.57 16.65
CA ALA A 181 4.93 -7.05 16.28
C ALA A 181 5.89 -7.13 17.48
N THR A 182 6.97 -7.89 17.30
CA THR A 182 8.11 -7.90 18.21
C THR A 182 8.70 -6.49 18.26
N SER A 183 8.80 -5.90 19.46
CA SER A 183 9.41 -4.58 19.59
C SER A 183 10.91 -4.66 19.30
N VAL A 184 11.41 -3.59 18.67
CA VAL A 184 12.80 -3.50 18.23
C VAL A 184 13.51 -2.36 18.93
N THR A 185 14.80 -2.56 19.17
CA THR A 185 15.69 -1.55 19.76
C THR A 185 16.85 -1.30 18.80
N GLU A 186 17.24 -0.04 18.64
CA GLU A 186 18.43 0.31 17.86
C GLU A 186 19.69 -0.26 18.53
N ASP A 187 20.49 -1.00 17.78
CA ASP A 187 21.82 -1.39 18.22
C ASP A 187 22.80 -0.24 17.93
N VAL A 188 22.99 0.60 18.95
CA VAL A 188 23.82 1.81 18.85
C VAL A 188 25.30 1.54 18.64
N GLN A 189 25.76 0.28 18.82
CA GLN A 189 27.13 -0.14 18.54
C GLN A 189 27.30 -0.64 17.09
N ALA A 190 26.21 -1.06 16.45
CA ALA A 190 26.17 -1.51 15.06
C ALA A 190 25.45 -0.48 14.17
N ARG A 191 26.01 0.73 14.08
CA ARG A 191 25.52 1.80 13.21
C ARG A 191 26.64 2.71 12.72
N SER A 192 26.42 3.34 11.57
CA SER A 192 27.22 4.46 11.06
C SER A 192 26.28 5.60 10.66
N THR A 193 26.42 6.76 11.29
CA THR A 193 25.51 7.91 11.09
C THR A 193 26.19 9.15 10.52
N VAL A 194 27.51 9.11 10.37
CA VAL A 194 28.27 10.21 9.76
C VAL A 194 28.09 10.15 8.24
N CYS A 195 27.90 11.30 7.63
CA CYS A 195 27.63 11.43 6.21
C CYS A 195 28.37 12.65 5.66
N ASP A 196 29.45 12.40 4.91
CA ASP A 196 30.28 13.45 4.30
C ASP A 196 30.59 13.22 2.82
N THR A 197 30.33 12.01 2.30
CA THR A 197 30.70 11.59 0.95
C THR A 197 29.57 10.82 0.27
N ASP A 198 29.39 11.06 -1.03
CA ASP A 198 28.42 10.35 -1.88
C ASP A 198 29.03 9.05 -2.44
N GLN A 199 28.47 7.88 -2.09
CA GLN A 199 28.78 6.61 -2.76
C GLN A 199 27.67 6.27 -3.75
N LEU A 200 28.04 6.20 -5.04
CA LEU A 200 27.08 5.91 -6.11
C LEU A 200 26.83 4.41 -6.18
N VAL A 201 25.56 4.00 -6.05
CA VAL A 201 25.15 2.59 -6.04
C VAL A 201 24.26 2.34 -7.27
N GLY A 202 24.67 1.39 -8.12
CA GLY A 202 23.92 1.03 -9.33
C GLY A 202 24.11 1.96 -10.52
N LYS A 203 25.13 2.85 -10.52
CA LYS A 203 25.38 3.75 -11.67
C LYS A 203 26.38 3.18 -12.68
N THR A 204 27.49 2.64 -12.18
CA THR A 204 28.65 2.19 -12.96
C THR A 204 28.86 0.69 -12.75
N SER A 205 29.21 -0.06 -13.80
CA SER A 205 29.69 -1.44 -13.65
C SER A 205 31.20 -1.39 -13.37
N PRO A 206 31.73 -1.98 -12.28
CA PRO A 206 31.14 -3.00 -11.39
C PRO A 206 30.60 -2.50 -10.03
N GLN A 207 30.37 -1.20 -9.84
CA GLN A 207 29.85 -0.58 -8.61
C GLN A 207 28.31 -0.68 -8.55
N ILE A 208 27.83 -1.91 -8.66
CA ILE A 208 26.40 -2.21 -8.74
C ILE A 208 25.89 -2.43 -7.32
N ASP A 209 26.44 -3.44 -6.65
CA ASP A 209 26.04 -3.81 -5.30
C ASP A 209 27.09 -3.31 -4.31
N TYR A 210 26.61 -2.71 -3.23
CA TYR A 210 27.44 -2.26 -2.13
C TYR A 210 27.07 -3.01 -0.86
N ALA A 211 28.07 -3.26 -0.03
CA ALA A 211 27.91 -3.93 1.24
C ALA A 211 28.67 -3.21 2.34
N GLN A 212 28.07 -3.16 3.53
CA GLN A 212 28.68 -2.65 4.76
C GLN A 212 28.68 -3.75 5.81
N SER A 213 29.85 -4.04 6.40
CA SER A 213 29.93 -4.96 7.54
C SER A 213 29.54 -4.27 8.84
N PHE A 214 29.01 -5.06 9.76
CA PHE A 214 28.74 -4.68 11.13
C PHE A 214 28.87 -5.89 12.07
N VAL A 215 29.01 -5.63 13.36
CA VAL A 215 29.03 -6.65 14.40
C VAL A 215 27.92 -6.30 15.39
N PRO A 216 26.88 -7.13 15.55
CA PRO A 216 25.80 -6.88 16.48
C PRO A 216 26.34 -6.97 17.92
N SER A 217 25.84 -6.10 18.79
CA SER A 217 26.19 -6.09 20.21
C SER A 217 25.53 -7.22 20.99
N ASP A 218 24.41 -7.76 20.51
CA ASP A 218 23.61 -8.80 21.17
C ASP A 218 23.25 -9.97 20.24
N THR A 219 22.93 -11.13 20.85
CA THR A 219 22.47 -12.33 20.14
C THR A 219 20.95 -12.30 20.03
N LEU A 220 20.44 -11.64 19.00
CA LEU A 220 19.02 -11.40 18.78
C LEU A 220 18.67 -11.38 17.29
N PRO A 221 17.39 -11.61 16.93
CA PRO A 221 16.89 -11.38 15.57
C PRO A 221 17.10 -9.92 15.12
N LEU A 222 17.67 -9.71 13.94
CA LEU A 222 17.68 -8.41 13.25
C LEU A 222 16.39 -8.26 12.45
N SER A 223 15.53 -7.37 12.92
CA SER A 223 14.17 -7.20 12.38
C SER A 223 14.04 -6.00 11.44
N ARG A 224 14.91 -4.99 11.59
CA ARG A 224 14.90 -3.77 10.76
C ARG A 224 16.31 -3.21 10.60
N VAL A 225 16.57 -2.63 9.44
CA VAL A 225 17.70 -1.73 9.21
C VAL A 225 17.18 -0.41 8.68
N SER A 226 17.93 0.68 8.91
CA SER A 226 17.68 1.95 8.24
C SER A 226 18.90 2.32 7.40
N LEU A 227 18.71 2.66 6.14
CA LEU A 227 19.80 3.10 5.25
C LEU A 227 19.71 4.62 5.05
N TYR A 228 20.84 5.32 5.10
CA TYR A 228 20.90 6.76 4.81
C TYR A 228 21.20 7.00 3.34
N VAL A 229 20.13 7.13 2.54
CA VAL A 229 20.19 7.08 1.09
C VAL A 229 19.41 8.23 0.45
N LYS A 230 19.80 8.58 -0.78
CA LYS A 230 19.05 9.43 -1.72
C LYS A 230 19.01 8.75 -3.09
N LYS A 231 18.18 9.24 -4.01
CA LYS A 231 18.08 8.73 -5.38
C LYS A 231 18.29 9.80 -6.43
N VAL A 232 18.71 9.37 -7.62
CA VAL A 232 18.73 10.16 -8.84
C VAL A 232 17.79 9.49 -9.83
N GLY A 233 16.90 10.28 -10.45
CA GLY A 233 15.89 9.77 -11.36
C GLY A 233 14.87 8.86 -10.66
N LEU A 234 14.47 7.80 -11.36
CA LEU A 234 13.42 6.87 -10.94
C LEU A 234 13.96 5.43 -10.95
N PRO A 235 14.88 5.07 -10.04
CA PRO A 235 15.39 3.71 -9.95
C PRO A 235 14.27 2.72 -9.57
N SER A 236 14.42 1.48 -10.03
CA SER A 236 13.65 0.35 -9.50
C SER A 236 13.93 0.17 -8.01
N SER A 237 12.97 -0.41 -7.27
CA SER A 237 13.17 -0.73 -5.86
C SER A 237 14.26 -1.81 -5.71
N PRO A 238 15.37 -1.54 -5.01
CA PRO A 238 16.45 -2.52 -4.81
C PRO A 238 16.09 -3.50 -3.69
N SER A 239 16.80 -4.62 -3.63
CA SER A 239 16.73 -5.51 -2.48
C SER A 239 17.84 -5.18 -1.47
N VAL A 240 17.54 -5.44 -0.21
CA VAL A 240 18.46 -5.32 0.91
C VAL A 240 18.59 -6.70 1.53
N GLU A 241 19.81 -7.20 1.54
CA GLU A 241 20.15 -8.52 2.04
C GLU A 241 20.96 -8.40 3.32
N ILE A 242 20.70 -9.31 4.26
CA ILE A 242 21.57 -9.57 5.39
C ILE A 242 22.26 -10.89 5.10
N VAL A 243 23.60 -10.89 5.13
CA VAL A 243 24.41 -12.08 4.83
C VAL A 243 25.48 -12.29 5.91
N GLU A 244 25.90 -13.53 6.08
CA GLU A 244 27.04 -13.87 6.95
C GLU A 244 28.37 -13.45 6.32
N ASP A 245 29.38 -13.21 7.16
CA ASP A 245 30.76 -13.03 6.71
C ASP A 245 31.36 -14.31 6.14
N ASN A 246 32.10 -14.17 5.05
CA ASN A 246 32.88 -15.20 4.41
C ASN A 246 34.32 -14.69 4.21
N SER A 247 35.15 -14.87 5.24
CA SER A 247 36.57 -14.49 5.25
C SER A 247 36.79 -12.98 5.01
N GLY A 248 36.02 -12.15 5.70
CA GLY A 248 36.09 -10.69 5.60
C GLY A 248 35.34 -10.10 4.41
N SER A 249 34.39 -10.84 3.83
CA SER A 249 33.59 -10.43 2.67
C SER A 249 32.16 -10.97 2.78
N PRO A 250 31.16 -10.30 2.17
CA PRO A 250 29.79 -10.82 2.15
C PRO A 250 29.71 -12.21 1.50
N SER A 251 29.03 -13.16 2.16
CA SER A 251 28.64 -14.43 1.54
C SER A 251 27.58 -14.21 0.44
N SER A 252 27.41 -15.19 -0.44
CA SER A 252 26.46 -15.13 -1.56
C SER A 252 25.09 -15.74 -1.23
N THR A 253 24.78 -15.92 0.06
CA THR A 253 23.49 -16.46 0.53
C THR A 253 22.92 -15.52 1.60
N ALA A 254 21.71 -15.03 1.37
CA ALA A 254 20.99 -14.19 2.30
C ALA A 254 20.38 -15.02 3.44
N ILE A 255 20.55 -14.52 4.67
CA ILE A 255 19.86 -15.02 5.87
C ILE A 255 18.62 -14.18 6.21
N ALA A 256 18.50 -12.98 5.64
CA ALA A 256 17.26 -12.23 5.53
C ALA A 256 17.28 -11.33 4.28
N SER A 257 16.11 -11.08 3.70
CA SER A 257 15.92 -10.27 2.50
C SER A 257 14.68 -9.39 2.64
N ALA A 258 14.77 -8.14 2.19
CA ALA A 258 13.65 -7.22 2.11
C ALA A 258 13.83 -6.24 0.96
N THR A 259 12.73 -5.62 0.51
CA THR A 259 12.76 -4.62 -0.56
C THR A 259 12.82 -3.22 0.04
N LEU A 260 13.76 -2.40 -0.42
CA LEU A 260 13.73 -0.96 -0.18
C LEU A 260 12.87 -0.32 -1.28
N LEU A 261 11.72 0.23 -0.91
CA LEU A 261 10.81 0.85 -1.87
C LEU A 261 11.41 2.16 -2.40
N SER A 262 11.69 2.24 -3.70
CA SER A 262 12.30 3.43 -4.30
C SER A 262 11.41 4.68 -4.23
N GLY A 263 10.10 4.50 -4.07
CA GLY A 263 9.15 5.57 -3.77
C GLY A 263 9.37 6.23 -2.42
N ASN A 264 9.94 5.50 -1.45
CA ASN A 264 10.21 6.02 -0.12
C ASN A 264 11.48 6.89 -0.06
N VAL A 265 12.33 6.87 -1.09
CA VAL A 265 13.60 7.61 -1.14
C VAL A 265 13.44 8.94 -1.87
N THR A 266 13.98 10.05 -1.32
CA THR A 266 14.02 11.37 -2.00
C THR A 266 15.28 11.57 -2.83
N THR A 267 15.32 12.69 -3.56
CA THR A 267 16.55 13.30 -4.08
C THR A 267 17.46 13.92 -3.01
N SER A 268 17.03 13.99 -1.77
CA SER A 268 17.80 14.44 -0.60
C SER A 268 18.16 13.25 0.28
N TYR A 269 19.10 13.38 1.21
CA TYR A 269 19.37 12.26 2.11
C TYR A 269 18.26 12.10 3.16
N GLY A 270 17.89 10.85 3.44
CA GLY A 270 16.95 10.48 4.49
C GLY A 270 17.22 9.08 5.00
N TRP A 271 16.80 8.82 6.25
CA TRP A 271 16.81 7.47 6.82
C TRP A 271 15.60 6.70 6.32
N ILE A 272 15.86 5.58 5.63
CA ILE A 272 14.81 4.74 5.04
C ILE A 272 14.83 3.39 5.73
N ASP A 273 13.73 3.11 6.44
CA ASP A 273 13.54 1.85 7.15
C ASP A 273 13.24 0.70 6.19
N VAL A 274 13.86 -0.45 6.46
CA VAL A 274 13.66 -1.72 5.76
C VAL A 274 13.44 -2.78 6.82
N SER A 275 12.19 -3.21 6.98
CA SER A 275 11.81 -4.24 7.93
C SER A 275 11.75 -5.62 7.26
N PHE A 276 12.31 -6.64 7.92
CA PHE A 276 12.39 -8.00 7.42
C PHE A 276 11.22 -8.83 7.93
N SER A 277 10.41 -9.36 7.01
CA SER A 277 9.29 -10.27 7.35
C SER A 277 9.76 -11.63 7.90
N THR A 278 11.02 -11.99 7.63
CA THR A 278 11.72 -13.12 8.24
C THR A 278 13.04 -12.59 8.79
N PRO A 279 13.06 -12.14 10.07
CA PRO A 279 14.25 -11.59 10.71
C PRO A 279 15.43 -12.57 10.73
N ALA A 280 16.65 -12.07 10.56
CA ALA A 280 17.87 -12.88 10.64
C ALA A 280 18.29 -13.06 12.11
N ASN A 281 18.47 -14.30 12.58
CA ASN A 281 18.99 -14.54 13.92
C ASN A 281 20.50 -14.25 13.96
N LEU A 282 20.90 -13.18 14.64
CA LEU A 282 22.30 -12.79 14.74
C LEU A 282 22.93 -13.27 16.05
N VAL A 283 24.24 -13.49 16.02
CA VAL A 283 25.05 -13.84 17.20
C VAL A 283 26.02 -12.71 17.49
N ALA A 284 26.04 -12.26 18.75
CA ALA A 284 26.94 -11.19 19.20
C ALA A 284 28.41 -11.53 18.89
N GLY A 285 29.16 -10.55 18.40
CA GLY A 285 30.58 -10.70 18.07
C GLY A 285 30.87 -11.32 16.70
N ASN A 286 29.89 -11.91 16.01
CA ASN A 286 30.06 -12.36 14.62
C ASN A 286 29.90 -11.19 13.64
N THR A 287 30.67 -11.18 12.56
CA THR A 287 30.51 -10.18 11.49
C THR A 287 29.38 -10.57 10.55
N TYR A 288 28.52 -9.61 10.24
CA TYR A 288 27.47 -9.71 9.24
C TYR A 288 27.57 -8.53 8.26
N TRP A 289 26.88 -8.64 7.12
CA TRP A 289 26.90 -7.61 6.09
C TRP A 289 25.49 -7.22 5.69
N ILE A 290 25.27 -5.91 5.54
CA ILE A 290 24.11 -5.35 4.85
C ILE A 290 24.52 -5.15 3.39
N VAL A 291 23.82 -5.78 2.46
CA VAL A 291 24.03 -5.63 1.02
C VAL A 291 22.86 -4.86 0.41
N LEU A 292 23.14 -3.83 -0.37
CA LEU A 292 22.16 -3.16 -1.22
C LEU A 292 22.38 -3.63 -2.67
N ASP A 293 21.47 -4.48 -3.14
CA ASP A 293 21.49 -5.09 -4.48
C ASP A 293 20.57 -4.32 -5.44
N THR A 294 21.12 -3.83 -6.53
CA THR A 294 20.40 -3.00 -7.50
C THR A 294 20.78 -3.32 -8.95
N GLY A 295 19.97 -2.85 -9.90
CA GLY A 295 20.34 -2.84 -11.32
C GLY A 295 21.30 -1.69 -11.67
N THR A 296 22.07 -1.86 -12.75
CA THR A 296 22.90 -0.78 -13.32
C THR A 296 22.08 0.16 -14.20
N ASN A 297 22.15 1.47 -13.96
CA ASN A 297 21.55 2.49 -14.81
C ASN A 297 22.27 3.83 -14.70
N SER A 298 22.58 4.47 -15.84
CA SER A 298 23.31 5.74 -15.88
C SER A 298 22.53 6.95 -15.36
N SER A 299 21.20 6.87 -15.33
CA SER A 299 20.29 7.98 -15.03
C SER A 299 19.38 7.74 -13.83
N ASN A 300 19.20 6.47 -13.43
CA ASN A 300 18.28 6.05 -12.39
C ASN A 300 19.02 5.18 -11.36
N TYR A 301 19.60 5.79 -10.33
CA TYR A 301 20.48 5.08 -9.40
C TYR A 301 20.34 5.64 -7.97
N PHE A 302 20.90 4.93 -7.00
CA PHE A 302 20.93 5.35 -5.61
C PHE A 302 22.26 5.97 -5.24
N ILE A 303 22.25 6.79 -4.19
CA ILE A 303 23.45 7.28 -3.56
C ILE A 303 23.32 6.94 -2.08
N TRP A 304 24.25 6.12 -1.60
CA TRP A 304 24.35 5.75 -0.20
C TRP A 304 25.38 6.65 0.45
N CYS A 305 25.01 7.38 1.49
CA CYS A 305 25.98 8.24 2.13
C CYS A 305 27.07 7.41 2.79
N SER A 306 28.30 7.91 2.80
CA SER A 306 29.41 7.33 3.55
C SER A 306 30.11 8.36 4.44
N ASP A 307 30.72 7.85 5.50
CA ASP A 307 31.75 8.50 6.30
C ASP A 307 33.13 8.18 5.72
N SER A 308 33.81 9.19 5.18
CA SER A 308 35.15 9.05 4.59
C SER A 308 36.26 8.69 5.60
N ASN A 309 36.01 8.82 6.92
CA ASN A 309 37.02 8.65 7.97
C ASN A 309 37.01 7.25 8.62
N ASN A 310 36.14 6.34 8.15
CA ASN A 310 36.03 4.99 8.69
C ASN A 310 35.71 4.97 10.20
N GLY A 311 34.75 5.82 10.62
CA GLY A 311 34.38 6.01 12.02
C GLY A 311 33.76 4.79 12.70
N LEU A 312 33.33 3.78 11.95
CA LEU A 312 32.90 2.49 12.48
C LEU A 312 34.12 1.57 12.58
N GLY A 313 34.75 1.50 13.75
CA GLY A 313 36.05 0.83 13.93
C GLY A 313 36.17 -0.62 13.42
N ASN A 314 35.08 -1.40 13.43
CA ASN A 314 35.01 -2.77 12.90
C ASN A 314 34.23 -2.88 11.57
N GLY A 315 33.87 -1.74 10.99
CA GLY A 315 33.15 -1.63 9.73
C GLY A 315 34.09 -1.69 8.54
N VAL A 316 33.62 -2.33 7.47
CA VAL A 316 34.27 -2.37 6.17
C VAL A 316 33.18 -2.24 5.11
N ALA A 317 33.35 -1.30 4.18
CA ALA A 317 32.50 -1.20 3.00
C ALA A 317 33.16 -1.83 1.77
N LYS A 318 32.38 -2.56 0.97
CA LYS A 318 32.82 -3.20 -0.28
C LYS A 318 31.79 -3.04 -1.39
N TYR A 319 32.22 -3.18 -2.64
CA TYR A 319 31.33 -3.29 -3.79
C TYR A 319 31.64 -4.50 -4.67
N LYS A 320 30.66 -4.89 -5.48
CA LYS A 320 30.78 -5.96 -6.49
C LYS A 320 29.75 -5.75 -7.61
N SER A 321 30.00 -6.36 -8.77
CA SER A 321 29.08 -6.28 -9.93
C SER A 321 27.76 -7.02 -9.70
N SER A 322 27.75 -8.02 -8.83
CA SER A 322 26.56 -8.70 -8.34
C SER A 322 26.95 -9.52 -7.11
N TRP A 323 26.26 -9.35 -5.99
CA TRP A 323 26.59 -9.94 -4.72
C TRP A 323 26.52 -11.48 -4.77
N SER A 324 25.53 -12.01 -5.50
CA SER A 324 25.19 -13.44 -5.58
C SER A 324 25.95 -14.25 -6.63
N THR A 325 26.66 -13.60 -7.57
CA THR A 325 27.40 -14.28 -8.65
C THR A 325 28.88 -14.48 -8.31
N GLY A 326 29.63 -15.21 -9.14
CA GLY A 326 31.09 -15.36 -8.96
C GLY A 326 31.84 -14.03 -9.13
N GLY A 327 32.93 -13.83 -8.38
CA GLY A 327 33.77 -12.62 -8.44
C GLY A 327 34.20 -12.14 -7.06
N SER A 328 35.22 -11.27 -7.02
CA SER A 328 35.77 -10.73 -5.77
C SER A 328 35.09 -9.41 -5.38
N TRP A 329 34.86 -9.24 -4.09
CA TRP A 329 34.47 -7.95 -3.52
C TRP A 329 35.67 -7.01 -3.46
N THR A 330 35.47 -5.75 -3.83
CA THR A 330 36.50 -4.70 -3.73
C THR A 330 36.17 -3.77 -2.58
N GLN A 331 37.12 -3.58 -1.67
CA GLN A 331 36.96 -2.66 -0.54
C GLN A 331 37.04 -1.20 -0.97
N ILE A 332 36.25 -0.35 -0.32
CA ILE A 332 36.35 1.11 -0.41
C ILE A 332 36.81 1.69 0.94
N THR A 333 37.25 2.94 0.92
CA THR A 333 37.52 3.70 2.14
C THR A 333 36.22 4.21 2.73
N GLY A 334 36.05 4.06 4.05
CA GLY A 334 34.93 4.63 4.78
C GLY A 334 33.80 3.65 5.05
N ASP A 335 32.79 4.14 5.74
CA ASP A 335 31.62 3.36 6.18
C ASP A 335 30.34 3.94 5.58
N LEU A 336 29.50 3.09 5.01
CA LEU A 336 28.18 3.47 4.51
C LEU A 336 27.25 3.78 5.68
N GLY A 337 26.31 4.71 5.51
CA GLY A 337 25.40 5.15 6.57
C GLY A 337 24.26 4.18 6.81
N PHE A 338 24.22 3.54 7.98
CA PHE A 338 23.19 2.58 8.36
C PHE A 338 22.89 2.58 9.86
N LYS A 339 21.74 2.05 10.23
CA LYS A 339 21.38 1.66 11.60
C LYS A 339 20.81 0.25 11.59
N THR A 340 21.06 -0.51 12.65
CA THR A 340 20.48 -1.85 12.86
C THR A 340 19.53 -1.84 14.05
N TYR A 341 18.48 -2.66 13.98
CA TYR A 341 17.46 -2.78 15.01
C TYR A 341 17.21 -4.25 15.34
N LEU A 342 17.58 -4.64 16.57
CA LEU A 342 17.41 -6.00 17.07
C LEU A 342 16.05 -6.14 17.75
N GLY A 343 15.34 -7.21 17.43
CA GLY A 343 14.06 -7.57 18.01
C GLY A 343 14.26 -8.43 19.25
N ALA A 344 13.94 -7.89 20.43
CA ALA A 344 13.98 -8.62 21.71
C ALA A 344 12.68 -8.47 22.51
N GLY A 345 11.82 -7.53 22.14
CA GLY A 345 10.65 -7.17 22.94
C GLY A 345 9.46 -8.10 22.72
N MET A 346 8.84 -8.54 23.81
CA MET A 346 7.58 -9.26 23.76
C MET A 346 6.46 -8.29 23.37
N GLY A 347 6.15 -8.22 22.07
CA GLY A 347 4.95 -7.56 21.59
C GLY A 347 3.75 -8.09 22.36
N SER A 348 2.95 -7.20 22.96
CA SER A 348 1.90 -7.62 23.88
C SER A 348 0.54 -6.99 23.61
N ILE A 349 -0.50 -7.78 23.89
CA ILE A 349 -1.90 -7.32 23.98
C ILE A 349 -2.34 -7.54 25.42
N ASN A 350 -2.84 -6.50 26.07
CA ASN A 350 -3.32 -6.55 27.45
C ASN A 350 -4.69 -5.90 27.61
N GLN A 351 -5.59 -6.52 28.39
CA GLN A 351 -6.87 -5.93 28.84
C GLN A 351 -7.75 -5.41 27.68
N LEU A 352 -7.88 -6.21 26.62
CA LEU A 352 -8.54 -5.81 25.38
C LEU A 352 -9.59 -6.83 24.92
N VAL A 353 -10.68 -6.34 24.33
CA VAL A 353 -11.64 -7.17 23.58
C VAL A 353 -11.27 -7.14 22.08
N VAL A 354 -11.06 -8.32 21.49
CA VAL A 354 -10.76 -8.48 20.06
C VAL A 354 -11.79 -9.41 19.43
N ASN A 355 -12.62 -8.87 18.54
CA ASN A 355 -13.65 -9.68 17.86
C ASN A 355 -13.07 -10.53 16.73
N GLY A 356 -11.94 -10.12 16.15
CA GLY A 356 -11.19 -10.91 15.19
C GLY A 356 -10.15 -11.82 15.83
N THR A 357 -9.03 -11.98 15.13
CA THR A 357 -7.84 -12.69 15.59
C THR A 357 -6.93 -11.74 16.35
N ALA A 358 -6.41 -12.19 17.49
CA ALA A 358 -5.36 -11.50 18.22
C ALA A 358 -4.03 -12.22 17.95
N LYS A 359 -2.99 -11.49 17.52
CA LYS A 359 -1.66 -12.02 17.27
C LYS A 359 -0.61 -11.14 17.93
N ALA A 360 0.14 -11.69 18.87
CA ALA A 360 1.22 -11.02 19.59
C ALA A 360 2.13 -12.08 20.23
N ASN A 361 3.34 -11.73 20.67
CA ASN A 361 4.14 -12.67 21.45
C ASN A 361 3.42 -13.07 22.76
N THR A 362 2.90 -12.06 23.48
CA THR A 362 2.21 -12.22 24.77
C THR A 362 0.79 -11.65 24.72
N ILE A 363 -0.21 -12.43 25.12
CA ILE A 363 -1.59 -11.93 25.25
C ILE A 363 -2.07 -12.17 26.68
N VAL A 364 -2.55 -11.13 27.37
CA VAL A 364 -2.97 -11.24 28.77
C VAL A 364 -4.28 -10.49 29.06
N ASN A 365 -5.09 -11.05 29.97
CA ASN A 365 -6.34 -10.44 30.44
C ASN A 365 -7.31 -10.00 29.32
N SER A 366 -7.29 -10.69 28.19
CA SER A 366 -8.03 -10.30 26.98
C SER A 366 -9.18 -11.24 26.65
N THR A 367 -10.21 -10.69 26.00
CA THR A 367 -11.32 -11.47 25.43
C THR A 367 -11.17 -11.52 23.92
N ILE A 368 -10.93 -12.70 23.37
CA ILE A 368 -10.73 -12.96 21.95
C ILE A 368 -11.88 -13.81 21.42
N ILE A 369 -12.59 -13.33 20.40
CA ILE A 369 -13.66 -14.10 19.75
C ILE A 369 -13.06 -15.07 18.72
N GLY A 370 -12.14 -14.60 17.89
CA GLY A 370 -11.39 -15.41 16.93
C GLY A 370 -10.30 -16.27 17.59
N THR A 371 -9.14 -16.35 16.95
CA THR A 371 -7.99 -17.11 17.45
C THR A 371 -6.99 -16.20 18.17
N ALA A 372 -6.38 -16.71 19.25
CA ALA A 372 -5.27 -16.05 19.93
C ALA A 372 -3.95 -16.73 19.52
N TYR A 373 -3.19 -16.13 18.61
CA TYR A 373 -1.85 -16.59 18.24
C TYR A 373 -0.81 -15.89 19.13
N CYS A 374 -0.25 -16.64 20.08
CA CYS A 374 0.74 -16.16 21.04
C CYS A 374 1.68 -17.24 21.52
N GLN A 375 2.86 -16.84 22.01
CA GLN A 375 3.82 -17.73 22.66
C GLN A 375 3.47 -17.93 24.12
N THR A 376 3.04 -16.86 24.79
CA THR A 376 2.63 -16.90 26.20
C THR A 376 1.33 -16.12 26.42
N GLY A 377 0.56 -16.54 27.42
CA GLY A 377 -0.63 -15.80 27.81
C GLY A 377 -1.29 -16.30 29.08
N SER A 378 -2.03 -15.41 29.73
CA SER A 378 -2.71 -15.66 31.01
C SER A 378 -3.93 -14.76 31.17
N GLY A 379 -4.98 -15.24 31.84
CA GLY A 379 -6.19 -14.45 32.10
C GLY A 379 -7.06 -14.20 30.86
N ASN A 380 -6.81 -14.90 29.75
CA ASN A 380 -7.61 -14.81 28.53
C ASN A 380 -8.76 -15.82 28.52
N ASN A 381 -9.80 -15.55 27.72
CA ASN A 381 -10.87 -16.51 27.44
C ASN A 381 -10.47 -17.62 26.43
N LYS A 382 -9.30 -17.51 25.78
CA LYS A 382 -8.73 -18.46 24.82
C LYS A 382 -7.30 -18.82 25.22
N VAL A 383 -6.92 -20.09 24.99
CA VAL A 383 -5.53 -20.54 25.14
C VAL A 383 -4.70 -20.06 23.94
N CYS A 384 -3.41 -19.77 24.19
CA CYS A 384 -2.48 -19.41 23.13
C CYS A 384 -2.31 -20.54 22.11
N ASN A 385 -2.42 -20.19 20.83
CA ASN A 385 -2.01 -21.00 19.71
C ASN A 385 -0.58 -20.62 19.30
N THR A 386 0.39 -21.47 19.58
CA THR A 386 1.83 -21.26 19.34
C THR A 386 2.28 -21.68 17.94
N SER A 387 1.36 -22.01 17.02
CA SER A 387 1.71 -22.50 15.67
C SER A 387 2.28 -21.43 14.74
N GLN A 388 2.23 -20.16 15.11
CA GLN A 388 2.76 -19.06 14.32
C GLN A 388 3.90 -18.36 15.06
N ALA A 389 4.92 -17.96 14.30
CA ALA A 389 5.95 -17.06 14.79
C ALA A 389 5.37 -15.67 15.12
N ASP A 390 6.11 -14.93 15.93
CA ASP A 390 5.78 -13.56 16.29
C ASP A 390 5.75 -12.67 15.03
N PRO A 391 4.81 -11.70 14.94
CA PRO A 391 4.79 -10.77 13.82
C PRO A 391 6.06 -9.92 13.78
N SER A 392 6.60 -9.71 12.59
CA SER A 392 7.68 -8.75 12.36
C SER A 392 7.15 -7.31 12.28
N PRO A 393 7.94 -6.31 12.67
CA PRO A 393 7.57 -4.90 12.53
C PRO A 393 7.24 -4.52 11.08
N MET A 394 6.38 -3.51 10.94
CA MET A 394 6.06 -2.90 9.66
C MET A 394 6.62 -1.48 9.59
N ASN A 395 7.08 -1.10 8.40
CA ASN A 395 7.46 0.27 8.10
C ASN A 395 6.23 1.19 8.11
N MET A 396 6.43 2.46 8.44
CA MET A 396 5.38 3.45 8.29
C MET A 396 5.03 3.68 6.81
N PRO A 397 3.75 3.90 6.48
CA PRO A 397 3.27 3.94 5.10
C PRO A 397 3.65 5.21 4.31
N ILE A 398 4.07 6.30 4.99
CA ILE A 398 4.52 7.53 4.36
C ILE A 398 5.98 7.77 4.73
N SER A 399 6.86 7.94 3.74
CA SER A 399 8.25 8.24 4.04
C SER A 399 8.50 9.74 4.22
N GLU A 400 9.64 10.10 4.83
CA GLU A 400 10.13 11.49 4.85
C GLU A 400 10.23 12.08 3.42
N ALA A 401 10.35 11.22 2.41
CA ALA A 401 10.37 11.66 1.03
C ALA A 401 9.06 12.17 0.49
N ASN A 402 7.98 11.51 0.84
CA ASN A 402 6.65 11.99 0.51
C ASN A 402 6.43 13.36 1.15
N ILE A 403 6.83 13.50 2.42
CA ILE A 403 6.70 14.73 3.18
C ILE A 403 7.49 15.88 2.53
N GLU A 404 8.76 15.66 2.17
CA GLU A 404 9.59 16.72 1.59
C GLU A 404 9.12 17.16 0.21
N GLN A 405 8.58 16.25 -0.60
CA GLN A 405 8.01 16.63 -1.88
C GLN A 405 6.75 17.48 -1.69
N TRP A 406 5.88 17.14 -0.74
CA TRP A 406 4.72 17.99 -0.41
C TRP A 406 5.16 19.40 0.00
N ARG A 407 6.23 19.53 0.80
CA ARG A 407 6.79 20.84 1.15
C ARG A 407 7.26 21.59 -0.09
N THR A 408 7.92 20.91 -1.03
CA THR A 408 8.41 21.48 -2.29
C THR A 408 7.27 21.91 -3.23
N ASP A 409 6.24 21.07 -3.37
CA ASP A 409 5.06 21.35 -4.20
C ASP A 409 4.28 22.55 -3.66
N ALA A 410 4.10 22.61 -2.34
CA ALA A 410 3.49 23.74 -1.66
C ALA A 410 4.30 25.03 -1.85
N ALA A 411 5.64 24.96 -1.73
CA ALA A 411 6.53 26.10 -1.93
C ALA A 411 6.55 26.61 -3.39
N THR A 412 6.34 25.72 -4.37
CA THR A 412 6.21 26.08 -5.80
C THR A 412 4.99 26.98 -6.04
N GLY A 413 3.92 26.77 -5.26
CA GLY A 413 2.76 27.66 -5.26
C GLY A 413 3.02 29.03 -4.64
N GLY A 414 4.16 29.23 -3.96
CA GLY A 414 4.58 30.48 -3.33
C GLY A 414 4.48 30.46 -1.80
N THR A 415 5.18 31.41 -1.16
CA THR A 415 5.29 31.51 0.30
C THR A 415 4.46 32.66 0.85
N ILE A 416 3.73 32.39 1.93
CA ILE A 416 3.02 33.35 2.76
C ILE A 416 3.79 33.52 4.07
N VAL A 417 4.23 34.75 4.33
CA VAL A 417 4.97 35.08 5.55
C VAL A 417 3.99 35.53 6.64
N GLY A 418 4.00 34.84 7.77
CA GLY A 418 3.09 35.05 8.90
C GLY A 418 1.97 34.02 8.99
N ASN A 419 1.04 34.26 9.92
CA ASN A 419 -0.08 33.37 10.19
C ASN A 419 -1.13 33.46 9.07
N CYS A 420 -1.93 32.41 8.92
CA CYS A 420 -3.07 32.33 8.00
C CYS A 420 -4.34 31.87 8.73
N GLY A 421 -5.48 32.09 8.06
CA GLY A 421 -6.79 31.72 8.59
C GLY A 421 -7.43 32.88 9.36
N ASP A 422 -7.94 32.62 10.56
CA ASP A 422 -8.79 33.56 11.28
C ASP A 422 -8.12 34.84 11.73
N SER A 423 -6.85 34.73 12.10
CA SER A 423 -5.97 35.84 12.47
C SER A 423 -4.81 35.97 11.48
N GLY A 424 -5.06 35.60 10.22
CA GLY A 424 -4.05 35.56 9.19
C GLY A 424 -3.66 36.94 8.65
N VAL A 425 -2.54 37.00 7.95
CA VAL A 425 -2.17 38.16 7.12
C VAL A 425 -3.17 38.36 5.98
N ALA A 426 -3.32 39.60 5.48
CA ALA A 426 -4.39 39.99 4.55
C ALA A 426 -4.55 39.08 3.31
N ILE A 427 -3.47 38.44 2.85
CA ILE A 427 -3.48 37.55 1.69
C ILE A 427 -4.04 36.14 1.98
N CYS A 428 -4.27 35.79 3.25
CA CYS A 428 -4.81 34.51 3.68
C CYS A 428 -5.67 34.62 4.95
N THR A 429 -6.26 35.79 5.22
CA THR A 429 -7.27 35.94 6.27
C THR A 429 -8.63 35.43 5.79
N ILE A 430 -9.38 34.73 6.65
CA ILE A 430 -10.78 34.39 6.36
C ILE A 430 -11.67 35.57 6.76
N THR A 431 -11.97 36.45 5.80
CA THR A 431 -12.82 37.64 6.04
C THR A 431 -14.32 37.37 5.86
N GLY A 432 -14.69 36.26 5.19
CA GLY A 432 -16.07 35.79 5.00
C GLY A 432 -16.31 34.41 5.61
N ALA A 433 -17.10 33.57 4.93
CA ALA A 433 -17.36 32.20 5.35
C ALA A 433 -16.35 31.18 4.81
N THR A 434 -15.67 31.49 3.69
CA THR A 434 -14.77 30.55 3.02
C THR A 434 -13.52 31.23 2.47
N LEU A 435 -12.36 30.60 2.63
CA LEU A 435 -11.11 30.93 1.96
C LEU A 435 -10.69 29.75 1.08
N SER A 436 -10.35 29.99 -0.19
CA SER A 436 -9.70 28.98 -1.04
C SER A 436 -8.21 29.21 -1.06
N LEU A 437 -7.41 28.18 -0.78
CA LEU A 437 -5.96 28.31 -0.67
C LEU A 437 -5.25 27.02 -1.12
N GLY A 438 -4.12 27.18 -1.81
CA GLY A 438 -3.24 26.09 -2.21
C GLY A 438 -2.95 26.05 -3.71
N PRO A 439 -1.80 25.48 -4.13
CA PRO A 439 -0.67 25.09 -3.28
C PRO A 439 0.02 26.32 -2.66
N LYS A 440 0.42 26.26 -1.38
CA LYS A 440 1.14 27.36 -0.68
C LYS A 440 1.96 26.86 0.51
N LYS A 441 3.13 27.48 0.73
CA LYS A 441 3.87 27.42 2.00
C LYS A 441 3.44 28.58 2.92
N ILE A 442 3.19 28.32 4.19
CA ILE A 442 2.86 29.30 5.23
C ILE A 442 3.95 29.24 6.30
N THR A 443 4.61 30.36 6.60
CA THR A 443 5.72 30.36 7.59
C THR A 443 5.25 30.45 9.03
N GLY A 444 4.01 30.86 9.29
CA GLY A 444 3.39 30.92 10.61
C GLY A 444 2.37 29.81 10.84
N ASP A 445 1.43 30.07 11.74
CA ASP A 445 0.35 29.14 12.09
C ASP A 445 -0.85 29.26 11.14
N LEU A 446 -1.65 28.20 11.05
CA LEU A 446 -2.93 28.17 10.34
C LEU A 446 -4.07 27.91 11.32
N ILE A 447 -5.00 28.86 11.46
CA ILE A 447 -6.12 28.76 12.40
C ILE A 447 -7.45 28.87 11.66
N VAL A 448 -8.33 27.87 11.76
CA VAL A 448 -9.67 27.91 11.16
C VAL A 448 -10.71 27.60 12.24
N SER A 449 -11.52 28.59 12.59
CA SER A 449 -12.52 28.42 13.64
C SER A 449 -13.81 29.18 13.38
N ASN A 450 -14.77 29.08 14.30
CA ASN A 450 -16.00 29.88 14.31
C ASN A 450 -16.84 29.77 13.03
N ASN A 451 -17.16 28.54 12.62
CA ASN A 451 -17.98 28.22 11.43
C ASN A 451 -17.36 28.65 10.08
N ARG A 452 -16.05 28.89 10.04
CA ARG A 452 -15.33 29.23 8.81
C ARG A 452 -14.83 28.00 8.07
N THR A 453 -14.70 28.14 6.75
CA THR A 453 -14.25 27.06 5.87
C THR A 453 -12.94 27.42 5.17
N LEU A 454 -11.98 26.52 5.17
CA LEU A 454 -10.83 26.51 4.29
C LEU A 454 -11.04 25.47 3.18
N ASN A 455 -11.03 25.91 1.93
CA ASN A 455 -11.16 25.08 0.74
C ASN A 455 -9.78 24.90 0.09
N LEU A 456 -9.26 23.68 0.09
CA LEU A 456 -7.90 23.37 -0.36
C LEU A 456 -7.86 23.19 -1.87
N THR A 457 -7.15 24.07 -2.57
CA THR A 457 -6.95 24.01 -4.03
C THR A 457 -5.62 23.38 -4.43
N GLY A 458 -4.85 22.90 -3.46
CA GLY A 458 -3.56 22.23 -3.62
C GLY A 458 -2.93 21.92 -2.26
N VAL A 459 -1.72 21.38 -2.24
CA VAL A 459 -1.00 21.06 -0.99
C VAL A 459 -0.71 22.32 -0.18
N LEU A 460 -1.06 22.30 1.11
CA LEU A 460 -0.61 23.32 2.05
C LEU A 460 0.51 22.78 2.94
N TYR A 461 1.57 23.57 3.05
CA TYR A 461 2.67 23.33 3.98
C TYR A 461 2.72 24.45 5.00
N VAL A 462 2.50 24.13 6.27
CA VAL A 462 2.52 25.05 7.41
C VAL A 462 3.79 24.78 8.22
N VAL A 463 4.66 25.76 8.34
CA VAL A 463 5.87 25.64 9.17
C VAL A 463 5.50 25.68 10.66
N GLY A 464 4.48 26.45 11.01
CA GLY A 464 3.93 26.50 12.36
C GLY A 464 2.91 25.39 12.62
N ASN A 465 1.97 25.70 13.50
CA ASN A 465 0.93 24.80 13.97
C ASN A 465 -0.36 24.96 13.16
N VAL A 466 -1.20 23.92 13.17
CA VAL A 466 -2.54 23.95 12.56
C VAL A 466 -3.58 23.76 13.66
N ASP A 467 -4.53 24.68 13.77
CA ASP A 467 -5.63 24.60 14.73
C ASP A 467 -6.99 24.77 14.03
N ILE A 468 -7.81 23.73 14.07
CA ILE A 468 -9.15 23.69 13.50
C ILE A 468 -10.15 23.44 14.64
N SER A 469 -10.99 24.42 14.97
CA SER A 469 -11.86 24.33 16.15
C SER A 469 -13.19 25.05 15.97
N ASN A 470 -14.15 24.86 16.89
CA ASN A 470 -15.40 25.64 16.94
C ASN A 470 -16.17 25.71 15.60
N ASN A 471 -16.45 24.55 14.99
CA ASN A 471 -17.12 24.42 13.68
C ASN A 471 -16.26 24.89 12.48
N GLY A 472 -14.95 25.07 12.67
CA GLY A 472 -14.01 25.23 11.57
C GLY A 472 -14.02 24.01 10.65
N THR A 473 -14.07 24.24 9.34
CA THR A 473 -14.06 23.18 8.33
C THR A 473 -12.87 23.34 7.39
N VAL A 474 -12.12 22.27 7.16
CA VAL A 474 -11.19 22.15 6.05
C VAL A 474 -11.80 21.16 5.05
N LYS A 475 -11.82 21.50 3.76
CA LYS A 475 -12.31 20.61 2.71
C LYS A 475 -11.40 20.61 1.49
N CYS A 476 -11.28 19.49 0.79
CA CYS A 476 -10.69 19.50 -0.55
C CYS A 476 -11.60 20.25 -1.53
N ASP A 477 -11.00 20.95 -2.48
CA ASP A 477 -11.74 21.53 -3.58
C ASP A 477 -12.38 20.43 -4.47
N ALA A 478 -13.53 20.72 -5.05
CA ALA A 478 -14.26 19.77 -5.90
C ALA A 478 -13.43 19.31 -7.13
N SER A 479 -12.48 20.12 -7.57
CA SER A 479 -11.57 19.80 -8.69
C SER A 479 -10.70 18.57 -8.45
N PHE A 480 -10.53 18.12 -7.20
CA PHE A 480 -9.81 16.89 -6.88
C PHE A 480 -10.54 15.62 -7.36
N GLY A 481 -11.85 15.67 -7.60
CA GLY A 481 -12.60 14.45 -7.96
C GLY A 481 -12.39 13.36 -6.91
N ALA A 482 -12.02 12.14 -7.33
CA ALA A 482 -11.72 11.05 -6.41
C ALA A 482 -10.36 11.18 -5.69
N ASP A 483 -9.50 12.11 -6.10
CA ASP A 483 -8.21 12.34 -5.43
C ASP A 483 -8.40 13.03 -4.07
N SER A 484 -7.41 12.85 -3.21
CA SER A 484 -7.35 13.37 -1.84
C SER A 484 -6.39 14.55 -1.75
N CYS A 485 -6.63 15.45 -0.79
CA CYS A 485 -5.80 16.64 -0.57
C CYS A 485 -4.96 16.53 0.71
N VAL A 486 -3.90 17.34 0.81
CA VAL A 486 -2.86 17.20 1.85
C VAL A 486 -2.61 18.53 2.56
N ILE A 487 -2.52 18.47 3.90
CA ILE A 487 -1.91 19.50 4.74
C ILE A 487 -0.73 18.88 5.49
N VAL A 488 0.44 19.47 5.35
CA VAL A 488 1.65 19.15 6.12
C VAL A 488 1.92 20.27 7.12
N ALA A 489 2.12 19.92 8.38
CA ALA A 489 2.58 20.81 9.44
C ALA A 489 3.94 20.34 9.97
N ASP A 490 4.92 21.24 10.09
CA ASP A 490 6.14 20.93 10.87
C ASP A 490 5.86 21.02 12.38
N GLY A 491 4.88 21.84 12.79
CA GLY A 491 4.35 21.88 14.14
C GLY A 491 3.26 20.83 14.41
N TRP A 492 2.54 21.00 15.52
CA TRP A 492 1.43 20.13 15.89
C TRP A 492 0.15 20.46 15.10
N ILE A 493 -0.75 19.49 15.03
CA ILE A 493 -2.12 19.67 14.50
C ILE A 493 -3.12 19.46 15.64
N ASN A 494 -3.96 20.46 15.90
CA ASN A 494 -5.11 20.34 16.78
C ASN A 494 -6.39 20.42 15.95
N VAL A 495 -7.24 19.41 16.09
CA VAL A 495 -8.61 19.46 15.60
C VAL A 495 -9.50 19.46 16.83
N GLY A 496 -9.80 20.65 17.33
CA GLY A 496 -10.62 20.85 18.53
C GLY A 496 -12.10 20.52 18.30
N ASN A 497 -12.92 20.79 19.31
CA ASN A 497 -14.35 20.45 19.29
C ASN A 497 -15.07 20.96 18.03
N ASN A 498 -15.80 20.04 17.38
CA ASN A 498 -16.53 20.26 16.14
C ASN A 498 -15.63 20.78 14.98
N GLY A 499 -14.36 20.40 14.92
CA GLY A 499 -13.55 20.59 13.72
C GLY A 499 -13.90 19.56 12.64
N PHE A 500 -13.93 19.96 11.38
CA PHE A 500 -14.30 19.04 10.28
C PHE A 500 -13.24 19.01 9.19
N PHE A 501 -12.90 17.80 8.73
CA PHE A 501 -12.10 17.57 7.54
C PHE A 501 -12.96 16.83 6.51
N LYS A 502 -12.96 17.28 5.26
CA LYS A 502 -13.83 16.71 4.22
C LYS A 502 -13.07 16.51 2.92
N GLY A 503 -13.27 15.36 2.28
CA GLY A 503 -12.86 15.18 0.88
C GLY A 503 -13.54 16.17 -0.08
N SER A 504 -13.30 15.98 -1.37
CA SER A 504 -13.85 16.81 -2.45
C SER A 504 -15.39 16.75 -2.57
N GLY A 505 -16.01 15.76 -1.93
CA GLY A 505 -17.41 15.38 -2.09
C GLY A 505 -17.63 14.18 -3.02
N VAL A 506 -16.56 13.65 -3.63
CA VAL A 506 -16.58 12.37 -4.37
C VAL A 506 -16.09 11.25 -3.45
N ALA A 507 -16.74 10.08 -3.52
CA ALA A 507 -16.32 8.89 -2.76
C ALA A 507 -14.87 8.52 -3.08
N GLY A 508 -14.09 8.15 -2.06
CA GLY A 508 -12.65 7.88 -2.17
C GLY A 508 -11.74 9.11 -1.99
N SER A 509 -12.31 10.32 -1.93
CA SER A 509 -11.56 11.55 -1.61
C SER A 509 -11.54 11.81 -0.11
N TYR A 510 -10.34 12.02 0.43
CA TYR A 510 -10.09 12.29 1.85
C TYR A 510 -9.16 13.50 2.01
N ILE A 511 -8.99 13.97 3.25
CA ILE A 511 -7.88 14.86 3.61
C ILE A 511 -6.85 14.09 4.42
N LEU A 512 -5.57 14.21 4.07
CA LEU A 512 -4.45 13.83 4.91
C LEU A 512 -3.98 15.04 5.74
N GLY A 513 -4.14 14.95 7.05
CA GLY A 513 -3.50 15.85 8.02
C GLY A 513 -2.22 15.23 8.56
N LEU A 514 -1.07 15.78 8.19
CA LEU A 514 0.24 15.25 8.57
C LEU A 514 1.00 16.20 9.49
N SER A 515 1.46 15.71 10.64
CA SER A 515 2.38 16.44 11.51
C SER A 515 3.76 15.78 11.52
N ALA A 516 4.79 16.56 11.24
CA ALA A 516 6.19 16.15 11.26
C ALA A 516 6.89 16.45 12.60
N ILE A 517 6.17 16.99 13.60
CA ILE A 517 6.74 17.28 14.91
C ILE A 517 7.22 16.00 15.60
N GLU A 518 8.32 16.09 16.33
CA GLU A 518 8.98 14.95 16.97
C GLU A 518 8.86 15.02 18.49
N GLY A 519 8.75 13.86 19.15
CA GLY A 519 8.90 13.74 20.60
C GLY A 519 7.65 14.07 21.43
N CYS A 520 6.53 14.43 20.80
CA CYS A 520 5.28 14.72 21.49
C CYS A 520 4.50 13.44 21.76
N ASN A 521 4.90 12.68 22.79
CA ASN A 521 4.46 11.31 23.04
C ASN A 521 3.61 11.11 24.33
N GLY A 522 2.93 12.16 24.77
CA GLY A 522 2.16 12.19 26.03
C GLY A 522 3.01 12.61 27.24
N GLY A 523 2.41 12.57 28.44
CA GLY A 523 3.05 12.99 29.69
C GLY A 523 2.76 14.45 30.04
N SER A 524 3.67 15.11 30.76
CA SER A 524 3.54 16.53 31.11
C SER A 524 3.61 17.40 29.86
N GLN A 525 2.70 18.37 29.75
CA GLN A 525 2.67 19.32 28.65
C GLN A 525 4.00 20.09 28.53
N THR A 526 4.59 20.11 27.34
CA THR A 526 5.70 21.01 26.99
C THR A 526 5.20 22.15 26.09
N ALA A 527 6.03 23.18 25.88
CA ALA A 527 5.63 24.36 25.09
C ALA A 527 5.60 24.08 23.58
N GLU A 528 6.37 23.10 23.13
CA GLU A 528 6.55 22.74 21.73
C GLU A 528 5.41 21.84 21.22
N CYS A 529 4.80 21.06 22.11
CA CYS A 529 3.79 20.08 21.75
C CYS A 529 2.37 20.63 21.80
N GLY A 530 1.48 19.99 21.02
CA GLY A 530 0.05 20.28 21.06
C GLY A 530 -0.60 19.80 22.36
N PRO A 531 -1.94 19.97 22.48
CA PRO A 531 -2.70 19.45 23.62
C PRO A 531 -2.39 17.98 23.90
N TRP A 532 -2.42 17.58 25.17
CA TRP A 532 -2.05 16.23 25.65
C TRP A 532 -0.59 15.84 25.38
N ASN A 533 0.28 16.84 25.17
CA ASN A 533 1.65 16.63 24.75
C ASN A 533 1.74 15.73 23.50
N SER A 534 0.87 15.99 22.52
CA SER A 534 0.71 15.19 21.31
C SER A 534 1.18 15.96 20.07
N GLY A 535 1.56 15.22 19.01
CA GLY A 535 1.82 15.83 17.71
C GLY A 535 0.52 16.11 16.96
N ILE A 536 -0.48 15.25 17.15
CA ILE A 536 -1.83 15.45 16.62
C ILE A 536 -2.84 15.22 17.74
N ASN A 537 -3.65 16.23 18.04
CA ASN A 537 -4.78 16.10 18.95
C ASN A 537 -6.10 16.15 18.16
N LEU A 538 -6.96 15.18 18.40
CA LEU A 538 -8.24 15.00 17.75
C LEU A 538 -9.33 15.05 18.84
N GLY A 539 -9.97 16.21 18.99
CA GLY A 539 -11.05 16.50 19.92
C GLY A 539 -12.39 15.85 19.56
N ASN A 540 -13.48 16.39 20.12
CA ASN A 540 -14.80 15.76 19.98
C ASN A 540 -15.53 16.13 18.69
N ASN A 541 -16.34 15.20 18.18
CA ASN A 541 -17.23 15.37 17.01
C ASN A 541 -16.47 15.76 15.72
N LEU A 542 -15.47 14.96 15.39
CA LEU A 542 -14.68 15.10 14.16
C LEU A 542 -15.25 14.20 13.06
N GLY A 543 -14.97 14.53 11.80
CA GLY A 543 -15.33 13.68 10.66
C GLY A 543 -14.26 13.70 9.57
N GLY A 544 -14.11 12.57 8.86
CA GLY A 544 -13.76 12.52 7.44
C GLY A 544 -12.28 12.65 7.03
N ALA A 545 -11.31 12.47 7.94
CA ALA A 545 -9.88 12.58 7.64
C ALA A 545 -9.05 11.32 7.90
N VAL A 546 -7.88 11.30 7.26
CA VAL A 546 -6.73 10.45 7.58
C VAL A 546 -5.70 11.32 8.31
N PHE A 547 -5.21 10.85 9.45
CA PHE A 547 -4.16 11.55 10.21
C PHE A 547 -2.88 10.73 10.28
N TYR A 548 -1.75 11.40 10.12
CA TYR A 548 -0.44 10.76 10.08
C TYR A 548 0.60 11.52 10.90
N THR A 549 1.33 10.80 11.75
CA THR A 549 2.63 11.24 12.28
C THR A 549 3.52 10.03 12.54
N SER A 550 4.75 10.04 12.04
CA SER A 550 5.72 8.95 12.22
C SER A 550 6.56 9.09 13.50
N LYS A 551 6.48 10.23 14.20
CA LYS A 551 7.45 10.62 15.24
C LYS A 551 6.84 11.14 16.54
N SER A 552 5.52 11.27 16.59
CA SER A 552 4.77 11.73 17.75
C SER A 552 3.48 10.92 17.98
N MET A 553 2.83 11.19 19.10
CA MET A 553 1.54 10.60 19.45
C MET A 553 0.39 11.29 18.71
N VAL A 554 -0.58 10.48 18.28
CA VAL A 554 -1.94 10.95 17.99
C VAL A 554 -2.81 10.70 19.23
N ASN A 555 -3.47 11.74 19.72
CA ASN A 555 -4.46 11.65 20.79
C ASN A 555 -5.87 11.77 20.21
N LEU A 556 -6.76 10.84 20.53
CA LEU A 556 -8.16 10.85 20.11
C LEU A 556 -9.10 10.92 21.32
N SER A 557 -9.82 12.03 21.43
CA SER A 557 -10.89 12.24 22.40
C SER A 557 -12.24 11.67 21.92
N ASN A 558 -13.28 11.80 22.74
CA ASN A 558 -14.57 11.15 22.56
C ASN A 558 -15.30 11.56 21.26
N ASN A 559 -16.01 10.63 20.62
CA ASN A 559 -16.89 10.89 19.47
C ASN A 559 -16.22 11.49 18.22
N ALA A 560 -14.95 11.20 17.97
CA ALA A 560 -14.33 11.47 16.68
C ALA A 560 -14.68 10.35 15.68
N GLU A 561 -15.00 10.68 14.43
CA GLU A 561 -15.16 9.71 13.34
C GLU A 561 -14.00 9.90 12.34
N ILE A 562 -12.96 9.10 12.49
CA ILE A 562 -11.77 9.13 11.64
C ILE A 562 -11.68 7.90 10.74
N LYS A 563 -11.19 8.10 9.51
CA LYS A 563 -11.19 7.08 8.47
C LYS A 563 -9.95 6.18 8.51
N ALA A 564 -8.80 6.71 8.92
CA ALA A 564 -7.63 5.93 9.32
C ALA A 564 -6.70 6.81 10.17
N VAL A 565 -5.90 6.17 11.02
CA VAL A 565 -4.90 6.87 11.84
C VAL A 565 -3.58 6.13 11.85
N ILE A 566 -2.51 6.91 11.73
CA ILE A 566 -1.14 6.42 11.75
C ILE A 566 -0.34 7.31 12.68
N GLY A 567 0.25 6.70 13.71
CA GLY A 567 0.97 7.40 14.77
C GLY A 567 2.19 6.61 15.22
N TYR A 568 3.27 7.28 15.62
CA TYR A 568 4.33 6.61 16.39
C TYR A 568 3.76 5.97 17.65
N LYS A 569 2.84 6.68 18.30
CA LYS A 569 2.01 6.24 19.41
C LYS A 569 0.56 6.66 19.16
N LEU A 570 -0.39 5.87 19.64
CA LEU A 570 -1.82 6.22 19.56
C LEU A 570 -2.46 6.10 20.93
N ASN A 571 -3.18 7.14 21.34
CA ASN A 571 -3.95 7.16 22.57
C ASN A 571 -5.43 7.42 22.26
N LEU A 572 -6.31 6.48 22.60
CA LEU A 572 -7.75 6.62 22.49
C LEU A 572 -8.34 6.84 23.89
N GLU A 573 -8.97 7.99 24.11
CA GLU A 573 -9.64 8.32 25.37
C GLU A 573 -10.98 7.60 25.50
N ASN A 574 -11.67 7.81 26.63
CA ASN A 574 -12.88 7.06 26.94
C ASN A 574 -13.96 7.31 25.88
N ASN A 575 -14.57 6.27 25.31
CA ASN A 575 -15.58 6.41 24.25
C ASN A 575 -15.06 7.06 22.95
N ALA A 576 -13.74 7.08 22.72
CA ALA A 576 -13.18 7.44 21.42
C ALA A 576 -13.48 6.34 20.37
N GLU A 577 -13.77 6.72 19.13
CA GLU A 577 -14.16 5.79 18.07
C GLU A 577 -13.28 6.00 16.83
N ILE A 578 -12.86 4.91 16.20
CA ILE A 578 -12.22 4.93 14.88
C ILE A 578 -13.11 4.12 13.95
N GLU A 579 -13.49 4.71 12.82
CA GLU A 579 -14.39 4.10 11.85
C GLU A 579 -13.70 3.99 10.49
N TYR A 580 -13.01 2.86 10.31
CA TYR A 580 -12.28 2.53 9.10
C TYR A 580 -13.20 2.22 7.93
N GLU A 581 -12.88 2.77 6.76
CA GLU A 581 -13.61 2.54 5.50
C GLU A 581 -12.72 1.88 4.46
N GLU A 582 -13.28 0.98 3.65
CA GLU A 582 -12.55 0.22 2.62
C GLU A 582 -11.80 1.12 1.63
N GLY A 583 -12.39 2.27 1.28
CA GLY A 583 -11.86 3.22 0.30
C GLY A 583 -10.57 3.94 0.71
N VAL A 584 -10.15 3.86 1.97
CA VAL A 584 -8.94 4.54 2.48
C VAL A 584 -7.66 3.81 2.06
N THR A 585 -7.73 2.49 1.88
CA THR A 585 -6.62 1.62 1.48
C THR A 585 -5.95 2.06 0.18
N ASP A 586 -6.75 2.54 -0.78
CA ASP A 586 -6.32 2.95 -2.12
C ASP A 586 -6.42 4.47 -2.35
N ALA A 587 -6.48 5.26 -1.27
CA ALA A 587 -6.60 6.72 -1.39
C ALA A 587 -5.39 7.31 -2.12
N ASN A 588 -5.66 8.05 -3.20
CA ASN A 588 -4.63 8.72 -4.00
C ASN A 588 -4.53 10.19 -3.56
N PHE A 589 -3.36 10.64 -3.12
CA PHE A 589 -3.15 12.03 -2.70
C PHE A 589 -2.43 12.84 -3.80
N SER A 590 -2.88 14.07 -4.03
CA SER A 590 -2.69 14.81 -5.29
C SER A 590 -1.27 15.29 -5.67
N SER A 591 -0.19 14.89 -5.00
CA SER A 591 1.21 15.17 -5.42
C SER A 591 2.25 14.44 -4.55
N GLY A 592 3.45 14.06 -5.02
CA GLY A 592 4.55 13.47 -4.20
C GLY A 592 5.29 12.28 -4.87
N PRO A 593 6.46 11.79 -4.36
CA PRO A 593 7.20 10.70 -4.99
C PRO A 593 6.40 9.40 -4.89
N GLY A 594 5.93 8.92 -6.05
CA GLY A 594 5.07 7.74 -6.14
C GLY A 594 5.74 6.49 -5.56
N GLY A 595 5.01 5.81 -4.67
CA GLY A 595 5.43 4.56 -4.03
C GLY A 595 4.51 3.37 -4.32
N GLY A 596 3.33 3.61 -4.90
CA GLY A 596 2.38 2.57 -5.28
C GLY A 596 1.99 2.68 -6.75
N TRP A 597 1.92 1.56 -7.45
CA TRP A 597 1.27 1.50 -8.75
C TRP A 597 -0.24 1.40 -8.52
N ASN A 598 -0.97 2.46 -8.88
CA ASN A 598 -2.42 2.51 -8.85
C ASN A 598 -2.99 2.25 -10.24
N VAL A 599 -4.18 1.66 -10.32
CA VAL A 599 -4.89 1.50 -11.58
C VAL A 599 -5.47 2.85 -12.01
N LYS A 600 -5.00 3.38 -13.15
CA LYS A 600 -5.56 4.59 -13.78
C LYS A 600 -6.81 4.26 -14.57
N SER A 601 -6.75 3.18 -15.36
CA SER A 601 -7.86 2.73 -16.18
C SER A 601 -7.68 1.28 -16.57
N TRP A 602 -8.79 0.55 -16.64
CA TRP A 602 -8.87 -0.78 -17.20
C TRP A 602 -9.85 -0.76 -18.37
N LYS A 603 -9.49 -1.40 -19.49
CA LYS A 603 -10.41 -1.60 -20.62
C LYS A 603 -10.02 -2.79 -21.48
N GLU A 604 -11.03 -3.43 -22.03
CA GLU A 604 -10.87 -4.32 -23.18
C GLU A 604 -10.66 -3.49 -24.45
N ILE A 605 -9.65 -3.85 -25.25
CA ILE A 605 -9.25 -3.11 -26.45
C ILE A 605 -9.37 -3.93 -27.74
N GLN A 606 -9.62 -5.25 -27.64
CA GLN A 606 -9.87 -6.12 -28.78
C GLN A 606 -10.62 -7.39 -28.35
#